data_AF-A0A962G2S3-F1
#
_entry.id   AF-A0A962G2S3-F1
#
_cell.length_a   1.000
_cell.length_b   1.000
_cell.length_c   1.000
_cell.angle_alpha   90.00
_cell.angle_beta   90.00
_cell.angle_gamma   90.00
#
_symmetry.space_group_name_H-M   'P 1'
#
loop_
_entity.id
_entity.type
_entity.pdbx_description
1 polymer ?
#
loop_
_entity_poly.entity_id
_entity_poly.type
_entity_poly.pdbx_seq_one_letter_code
_entity_poly.pdbx_strand_id
1 'polypeptide(L)'
;FIRTVHGRGVRFEAAVDVIEVSASPARTSAHPVPPPAGQHKIYWAAAIVLMAAMGVGLGAWRLSAAPESSTAGMAVSESPAVAPVRVAVFPFDNATGESDFDWFQTGLATATRDLIGQSANVEVLGPAELDEVPDGELSRRAGFVGAAHGLQASVSRVDGQFVVGWALAQPTMASTEGRFEAADATLIARELARVVLEAIDGRLPTRVPRELDLGDPLAVELYSRGLEASMHDDRRQAVALLDAAQARAPDSIPLKVAAARVAFDPADVGASVQRFRGLLDALPVSARDARVRLQFEVGNLLWYAGEVDQAVSLLAAALVEPGIDPLLRARILNSLAFAEQSQLHYDAAWEHAREAEVLLREQQRPYFLSMALTNLGYLAEDMGRIAEAGRYHEEAMQIREQHGFPSLIAASRYG
;
A
#
# COMPACT_ATOMS: atom_id res chain seq x y z
N PHE A 1 -16.80 -41.06 -23.27
CA PHE A 1 -16.70 -41.15 -24.75
C PHE A 1 -16.98 -39.79 -25.35
N ILE A 2 -16.04 -39.20 -26.10
CA ILE A 2 -16.16 -37.86 -26.68
C ILE A 2 -16.59 -38.01 -28.14
N ARG A 3 -17.70 -37.36 -28.53
CA ARG A 3 -18.08 -37.17 -29.93
C ARG A 3 -18.15 -35.68 -30.22
N THR A 4 -17.31 -35.21 -31.13
CA THR A 4 -17.31 -33.83 -31.63
C THR A 4 -18.47 -33.61 -32.60
N VAL A 5 -19.22 -32.54 -32.39
CA VAL A 5 -20.08 -31.92 -33.41
C VAL A 5 -19.56 -30.50 -33.62
N HIS A 6 -19.21 -30.14 -34.86
CA HIS A 6 -18.69 -28.82 -35.20
C HIS A 6 -19.79 -27.75 -35.10
N GLY A 7 -19.47 -26.61 -34.46
CA GLY A 7 -20.14 -25.33 -34.73
C GLY A 7 -20.75 -24.55 -33.56
N ARG A 8 -20.79 -25.04 -32.31
CA ARG A 8 -21.17 -24.25 -31.12
C ARG A 8 -20.44 -24.77 -29.88
N GLY A 9 -20.10 -23.86 -28.95
CA GLY A 9 -19.18 -24.06 -27.82
C GLY A 9 -19.48 -25.22 -26.88
N VAL A 10 -18.49 -25.54 -26.05
CA VAL A 10 -18.47 -26.71 -25.15
C VAL A 10 -19.31 -26.43 -23.89
N ARG A 11 -20.25 -27.32 -23.56
CA ARG A 11 -20.97 -27.35 -22.27
C ARG A 11 -20.61 -28.65 -21.55
N PHE A 12 -20.18 -28.54 -20.29
CA PHE A 12 -19.93 -29.70 -19.43
C PHE A 12 -21.23 -30.17 -18.78
N GLU A 13 -21.60 -31.43 -18.99
CA GLU A 13 -22.59 -32.14 -18.19
C GLU A 13 -21.87 -33.30 -17.50
N ALA A 14 -21.67 -33.18 -16.18
CA ALA A 14 -21.18 -34.26 -15.36
C ALA A 14 -22.37 -35.13 -14.91
N ALA A 15 -22.24 -36.45 -15.04
CA ALA A 15 -23.18 -37.39 -14.45
C ALA A 15 -23.01 -37.37 -12.92
N VAL A 16 -24.09 -37.05 -12.20
CA VAL A 16 -24.14 -37.11 -10.74
C VAL A 16 -24.57 -38.51 -10.35
N ASP A 17 -23.66 -39.30 -9.80
CA ASP A 17 -24.02 -40.50 -9.05
C ASP A 17 -24.39 -40.08 -7.63
N VAL A 18 -25.65 -40.27 -7.26
CA VAL A 18 -26.14 -40.05 -5.90
C VAL A 18 -25.68 -41.23 -5.05
N ILE A 19 -24.70 -40.99 -4.19
CA ILE A 19 -24.28 -41.95 -3.15
C ILE A 19 -25.23 -41.79 -1.97
N GLU A 20 -26.10 -42.78 -1.72
CA GLU A 20 -26.84 -42.89 -0.46
C GLU A 20 -25.86 -43.20 0.69
N VAL A 21 -25.57 -42.20 1.51
CA VAL A 21 -24.82 -42.39 2.76
C VAL A 21 -25.76 -42.98 3.81
N SER A 22 -25.64 -44.28 4.04
CA SER A 22 -26.25 -44.95 5.20
C SER A 22 -25.66 -44.40 6.50
N ALA A 23 -26.54 -43.95 7.41
CA ALA A 23 -26.17 -43.44 8.71
C ALA A 23 -25.48 -44.51 9.57
N SER A 24 -24.29 -44.19 10.10
CA SER A 24 -23.66 -44.91 11.21
C SER A 24 -23.85 -44.14 12.53
N PRO A 25 -23.92 -44.85 13.68
CA PRO A 25 -24.55 -44.35 14.89
C PRO A 25 -23.68 -43.32 15.65
N ALA A 26 -24.39 -42.46 16.38
CA ALA A 26 -23.87 -41.35 17.17
C ALA A 26 -22.79 -41.80 18.18
N ARG A 27 -21.64 -41.12 18.16
CA ARG A 27 -20.70 -41.10 19.29
C ARG A 27 -21.07 -39.96 20.23
N THR A 28 -21.37 -40.31 21.48
CA THR A 28 -21.62 -39.38 22.57
C THR A 28 -20.31 -38.69 22.96
N SER A 29 -20.20 -37.38 22.74
CA SER A 29 -19.12 -36.55 23.31
C SER A 29 -19.63 -35.90 24.60
N ALA A 30 -19.00 -36.24 25.73
CA ALA A 30 -19.24 -35.61 27.02
C ALA A 30 -18.72 -34.16 27.03
N HIS A 31 -19.54 -33.24 27.53
CA HIS A 31 -19.16 -31.85 27.78
C HIS A 31 -18.27 -31.74 29.04
N PRO A 32 -17.20 -30.92 29.05
CA PRO A 32 -16.54 -30.53 30.28
C PRO A 32 -17.34 -29.43 31.01
N VAL A 33 -17.49 -29.62 32.32
CA VAL A 33 -18.19 -28.76 33.28
C VAL A 33 -17.33 -27.53 33.63
N PRO A 34 -17.88 -26.30 33.70
CA PRO A 34 -17.13 -25.13 34.15
C PRO A 34 -16.99 -25.10 35.69
N PRO A 35 -15.90 -24.53 36.26
CA PRO A 35 -15.75 -24.39 37.71
C PRO A 35 -16.64 -23.26 38.27
N PRO A 36 -16.99 -23.30 39.56
CA PRO A 36 -17.96 -22.38 40.16
C PRO A 36 -17.38 -20.99 40.46
N ALA A 37 -18.25 -19.99 40.38
CA ALA A 37 -17.97 -18.58 40.62
C ALA A 37 -17.63 -18.28 42.10
N GLY A 38 -16.46 -17.68 42.33
CA GLY A 38 -16.06 -17.12 43.62
C GLY A 38 -16.39 -15.62 43.70
N GLN A 39 -17.16 -15.24 44.73
CA GLN A 39 -17.49 -13.85 45.07
C GLN A 39 -16.32 -13.16 45.76
N HIS A 40 -15.82 -12.02 45.27
CA HIS A 40 -15.12 -11.04 46.10
C HIS A 40 -15.42 -9.59 45.68
N LYS A 41 -15.50 -8.74 46.71
CA LYS A 41 -16.17 -7.44 46.78
C LYS A 41 -15.35 -6.27 46.23
N ILE A 42 -16.09 -5.24 45.85
CA ILE A 42 -15.72 -3.85 45.49
C ILE A 42 -14.67 -3.21 46.42
N TYR A 43 -13.67 -2.55 45.84
CA TYR A 43 -12.99 -1.38 46.43
C TYR A 43 -12.64 -0.32 45.36
N TRP A 44 -13.65 0.46 44.92
CA TRP A 44 -13.49 1.60 44.00
C TRP A 44 -12.94 2.89 44.64
N ALA A 45 -12.49 2.86 45.90
CA ALA A 45 -12.10 4.07 46.63
C ALA A 45 -10.59 4.40 46.63
N ALA A 46 -9.72 3.48 46.19
CA ALA A 46 -8.26 3.74 46.20
C ALA A 46 -7.74 4.39 44.90
N ALA A 47 -8.47 4.27 43.78
CA ALA A 47 -8.05 4.79 42.48
C ALA A 47 -8.21 6.31 42.33
N ILE A 48 -9.08 6.95 43.12
CA ILE A 48 -9.36 8.39 43.02
C ILE A 48 -8.30 9.25 43.74
N VAL A 49 -7.60 8.70 44.74
CA VAL A 49 -6.58 9.47 45.50
C VAL A 49 -5.24 9.55 44.76
N LEU A 50 -4.92 8.58 43.90
CA LEU A 50 -3.66 8.56 43.13
C LEU A 50 -3.66 9.52 41.93
N MET A 51 -4.83 9.83 41.33
CA MET A 51 -4.91 10.81 40.23
C MET A 51 -4.79 12.27 40.69
N ALA A 52 -5.10 12.58 41.96
CA ALA A 52 -4.97 13.94 42.48
C ALA A 52 -3.51 14.33 42.82
N ALA A 53 -2.63 13.36 43.10
CA ALA A 53 -1.23 13.64 43.44
C ALA A 53 -0.36 13.92 42.20
N MET A 54 -0.73 13.41 41.02
CA MET A 54 0.06 13.59 39.79
C MET A 54 -0.18 14.94 39.09
N GLY A 55 -1.33 15.59 39.36
CA GLY A 55 -1.66 16.91 38.81
C GLY A 55 -0.91 18.09 39.47
N VAL A 56 -0.39 17.92 40.69
CA VAL A 56 0.32 19.00 41.41
C VAL A 56 1.81 19.05 41.04
N GLY A 57 2.40 17.94 40.58
CA GLY A 57 3.82 17.86 40.19
C GLY A 57 4.16 18.52 38.85
N LEU A 58 3.26 18.49 37.87
CA LEU A 58 3.50 19.09 36.54
C LEU A 58 3.31 20.61 36.48
N GLY A 59 2.56 21.20 37.42
CA GLY A 59 2.35 22.64 37.48
C GLY A 59 3.55 23.43 38.01
N ALA A 60 4.37 22.80 38.86
CA ALA A 60 5.51 23.48 39.51
C ALA A 60 6.77 23.56 38.61
N TRP A 61 6.90 22.72 37.59
CA TRP A 61 8.06 22.72 36.69
C TRP A 61 7.96 23.73 35.54
N ARG A 62 6.74 24.17 35.20
CA ARG A 62 6.51 25.18 34.13
C ARG A 62 6.71 26.63 34.56
N LEU A 63 6.97 26.90 35.85
CA LEU A 63 7.10 28.27 36.38
C LEU A 63 8.54 28.69 36.72
N SER A 64 9.56 27.85 36.47
CA SER A 64 10.96 28.14 36.84
C SER A 64 11.95 28.28 35.67
N ALA A 65 11.52 28.23 34.41
CA ALA A 65 12.41 28.45 33.26
C ALA A 65 12.21 29.87 32.68
N ALA A 66 13.00 30.83 33.16
CA ALA A 66 13.21 32.11 32.48
C ALA A 66 14.21 31.94 31.31
N PRO A 67 14.16 32.77 30.26
CA PRO A 67 14.90 32.52 29.02
C PRO A 67 16.28 33.18 29.03
N GLU A 68 17.33 32.44 28.68
CA GLU A 68 18.62 33.00 28.28
C GLU A 68 18.64 33.26 26.77
N SER A 69 19.12 34.45 26.42
CA SER A 69 19.23 35.01 25.07
C SER A 69 20.48 34.53 24.31
N SER A 70 20.42 34.68 22.98
CA SER A 70 21.49 34.58 21.96
C SER A 70 21.67 33.18 21.35
N THR A 71 21.76 32.97 20.03
CA THR A 71 22.20 33.81 18.91
C THR A 71 21.40 33.52 17.64
N ALA A 72 21.12 34.58 16.87
CA ALA A 72 20.49 34.53 15.56
C ALA A 72 21.32 33.73 14.54
N GLY A 73 20.84 32.54 14.18
CA GLY A 73 21.10 31.91 12.89
C GLY A 73 19.89 32.13 12.00
N MET A 74 20.10 32.56 10.76
CA MET A 74 19.06 32.78 9.75
C MET A 74 18.13 31.56 9.67
N ALA A 75 16.94 31.68 10.28
CA ALA A 75 15.85 30.77 10.03
C ALA A 75 15.39 31.00 8.59
N VAL A 76 15.74 30.08 7.71
CA VAL A 76 14.92 29.82 6.53
C VAL A 76 13.56 29.46 7.10
N SER A 77 12.57 30.34 6.92
CA SER A 77 11.18 29.99 7.17
C SER A 77 10.82 28.85 6.21
N GLU A 78 10.99 27.61 6.67
CA GLU A 78 10.25 26.50 6.12
C GLU A 78 8.78 26.80 6.38
N SER A 79 8.07 27.23 5.34
CA SER A 79 6.62 27.23 5.33
C SER A 79 6.15 25.86 5.84
N PRO A 80 5.10 25.79 6.68
CA PRO A 80 4.60 24.52 7.17
C PRO A 80 4.31 23.62 5.97
N ALA A 81 5.00 22.48 5.89
CA ALA A 81 4.82 21.51 4.82
C ALA A 81 3.34 21.14 4.77
N VAL A 82 2.67 21.49 3.67
CA VAL A 82 1.26 21.13 3.45
C VAL A 82 1.22 19.60 3.36
N ALA A 83 0.45 18.97 4.25
CA ALA A 83 0.28 17.52 4.23
C ALA A 83 -0.22 17.09 2.84
N PRO A 84 0.37 16.05 2.22
CA PRO A 84 0.02 15.68 0.86
C PRO A 84 -1.43 15.20 0.78
N VAL A 85 -2.12 15.54 -0.32
CA VAL A 85 -3.49 15.14 -0.56
C VAL A 85 -3.50 13.66 -0.91
N ARG A 86 -4.23 12.85 -0.13
CA ARG A 86 -4.34 11.41 -0.37
C ARG A 86 -5.51 11.10 -1.30
N VAL A 87 -5.23 10.32 -2.34
CA VAL A 87 -6.19 9.79 -3.31
C VAL A 87 -6.18 8.26 -3.25
N ALA A 88 -7.34 7.64 -3.19
CA ALA A 88 -7.50 6.19 -3.37
C ALA A 88 -8.07 5.92 -4.77
N VAL A 89 -7.36 5.16 -5.59
CA VAL A 89 -7.82 4.71 -6.91
C VAL A 89 -8.24 3.26 -6.78
N PHE A 90 -9.54 3.04 -6.63
CA PHE A 90 -10.11 1.70 -6.51
C PHE A 90 -10.08 0.95 -7.84
N PRO A 91 -10.19 -0.39 -7.82
CA PRO A 91 -10.40 -1.15 -9.04
C PRO A 91 -11.54 -0.59 -9.88
N PHE A 92 -11.35 -0.54 -11.20
CA PHE A 92 -12.37 -0.07 -12.13
C PHE A 92 -13.33 -1.20 -12.50
N ASP A 93 -14.52 -0.87 -12.98
CA ASP A 93 -15.48 -1.84 -13.46
C ASP A 93 -15.29 -2.07 -14.96
N ASN A 94 -15.02 -3.31 -15.37
CA ASN A 94 -15.11 -3.71 -16.77
C ASN A 94 -16.59 -3.93 -17.17
N ALA A 95 -17.23 -2.88 -17.67
CA ALA A 95 -18.61 -2.90 -18.19
C ALA A 95 -18.66 -3.09 -19.71
N THR A 96 -17.56 -3.49 -20.36
CA THR A 96 -17.53 -3.76 -21.80
C THR A 96 -18.23 -5.08 -22.15
N GLY A 97 -18.28 -6.03 -21.21
CA GLY A 97 -18.76 -7.39 -21.43
C GLY A 97 -17.75 -8.30 -22.16
N GLU A 98 -16.54 -7.81 -22.43
CA GLU A 98 -15.47 -8.56 -23.09
C GLU A 98 -14.33 -8.85 -22.08
N SER A 99 -13.93 -10.12 -21.93
CA SER A 99 -12.86 -10.53 -21.00
C SER A 99 -11.47 -10.00 -21.39
N ASP A 100 -11.29 -9.63 -22.65
CA ASP A 100 -10.04 -9.03 -23.15
C ASP A 100 -9.73 -7.68 -22.46
N PHE A 101 -10.72 -7.09 -21.78
CA PHE A 101 -10.60 -5.85 -21.02
C PHE A 101 -10.67 -6.05 -19.49
N ASP A 102 -10.60 -7.28 -18.99
CA ASP A 102 -10.60 -7.53 -17.53
C ASP A 102 -9.43 -6.83 -16.83
N TRP A 103 -8.30 -6.65 -17.53
CA TRP A 103 -7.16 -5.88 -17.04
C TRP A 103 -7.48 -4.41 -16.75
N PHE A 104 -8.62 -3.86 -17.21
CA PHE A 104 -9.05 -2.52 -16.82
C PHE A 104 -9.28 -2.39 -15.33
N GLN A 105 -9.68 -3.47 -14.67
CA GLN A 105 -10.03 -3.42 -13.25
C GLN A 105 -8.83 -3.00 -12.43
N THR A 106 -7.70 -3.67 -12.61
CA THR A 106 -6.54 -3.52 -11.75
C THR A 106 -5.37 -2.86 -12.49
N GLY A 107 -5.04 -3.30 -13.69
CA GLY A 107 -3.99 -2.73 -14.53
C GLY A 107 -4.21 -1.25 -14.90
N LEU A 108 -5.38 -0.91 -15.46
CA LEU A 108 -5.69 0.48 -15.86
C LEU A 108 -5.84 1.41 -14.64
N ALA A 109 -6.43 0.91 -13.56
CA ALA A 109 -6.48 1.63 -12.28
C ALA A 109 -5.08 1.89 -11.73
N THR A 110 -4.18 0.89 -11.76
CA THR A 110 -2.79 1.07 -11.32
C THR A 110 -2.04 2.09 -12.18
N ALA A 111 -2.21 2.06 -13.51
CA ALA A 111 -1.62 3.07 -14.38
C ALA A 111 -2.15 4.49 -14.09
N THR A 112 -3.45 4.61 -13.81
CA THR A 112 -4.06 5.90 -13.39
C THR A 112 -3.45 6.38 -12.08
N ARG A 113 -3.33 5.48 -11.09
CA ARG A 113 -2.70 5.76 -9.81
C ARG A 113 -1.27 6.26 -9.97
N ASP A 114 -0.48 5.59 -10.80
CA ASP A 114 0.92 5.95 -11.00
C ASP A 114 1.05 7.32 -11.69
N LEU A 115 0.17 7.65 -12.64
CA LEU A 115 0.13 8.97 -13.28
C LEU A 115 -0.22 10.09 -12.29
N ILE A 116 -1.21 9.87 -11.41
CA ILE A 116 -1.57 10.84 -10.36
C ILE A 116 -0.40 11.03 -9.40
N GLY A 117 0.27 9.94 -9.00
CA GLY A 117 1.40 9.94 -8.07
C GLY A 117 2.66 10.66 -8.57
N GLN A 118 2.70 11.09 -9.84
CA GLN A 118 3.78 11.96 -10.34
C GLN A 118 3.61 13.42 -9.91
N SER A 119 2.43 13.81 -9.43
CA SER A 119 2.17 15.18 -9.00
C SER A 119 2.76 15.45 -7.62
N ALA A 120 3.39 16.61 -7.46
CA ALA A 120 3.93 17.03 -6.18
C ALA A 120 2.82 17.12 -5.11
N ASN A 121 3.12 16.69 -3.89
CA ASN A 121 2.20 16.72 -2.74
C ASN A 121 0.92 15.88 -2.91
N VAL A 122 0.95 14.84 -3.75
CA VAL A 122 -0.15 13.88 -3.88
C VAL A 122 0.33 12.49 -3.51
N GLU A 123 -0.40 11.82 -2.61
CA GLU A 123 -0.16 10.43 -2.23
C GLU A 123 -1.28 9.57 -2.79
N VAL A 124 -0.95 8.48 -3.47
CA VAL A 124 -1.97 7.65 -4.14
C VAL A 124 -1.89 6.19 -3.73
N LEU A 125 -3.01 5.68 -3.21
CA LEU A 125 -3.25 4.26 -2.97
C LEU A 125 -3.87 3.67 -4.24
N GLY A 126 -3.33 2.55 -4.73
CA GLY A 126 -3.84 1.85 -5.91
C GLY A 126 -4.46 0.49 -5.53
N PRO A 127 -4.88 -0.29 -6.53
CA PRO A 127 -5.54 -1.58 -6.33
C PRO A 127 -4.80 -2.52 -5.38
N ALA A 128 -3.47 -2.64 -5.48
CA ALA A 128 -2.68 -3.51 -4.59
C ALA A 128 -2.75 -3.07 -3.12
N GLU A 129 -2.78 -1.77 -2.84
CA GLU A 129 -2.93 -1.26 -1.48
C GLU A 129 -4.40 -1.26 -0.99
N LEU A 130 -5.36 -1.46 -1.92
CA LEU A 130 -6.80 -1.35 -1.67
C LEU A 130 -7.56 -2.68 -1.80
N ASP A 131 -6.89 -3.78 -2.16
CA ASP A 131 -7.47 -5.11 -2.39
C ASP A 131 -8.31 -5.61 -1.21
N GLU A 132 -7.95 -5.16 -0.01
CA GLU A 132 -8.59 -5.55 1.24
C GLU A 132 -9.66 -4.55 1.73
N VAL A 133 -9.95 -3.50 0.96
CA VAL A 133 -11.00 -2.52 1.29
C VAL A 133 -12.36 -3.09 0.91
N PRO A 134 -13.29 -3.27 1.88
CA PRO A 134 -14.61 -3.81 1.60
C PRO A 134 -15.35 -3.02 0.53
N ASP A 135 -16.15 -3.73 -0.26
CA ASP A 135 -17.10 -3.10 -1.16
C ASP A 135 -18.12 -2.25 -0.40
N GLY A 136 -18.68 -1.26 -1.08
CA GLY A 136 -19.64 -0.34 -0.51
C GLY A 136 -19.58 1.03 -1.15
N GLU A 137 -20.17 2.00 -0.48
CA GLU A 137 -20.21 3.38 -0.94
C GLU A 137 -18.79 3.96 -1.07
N LEU A 138 -18.47 4.55 -2.23
CA LEU A 138 -17.14 5.05 -2.56
C LEU A 138 -16.60 6.05 -1.52
N SER A 139 -17.46 6.93 -1.00
CA SER A 139 -17.10 7.91 0.05
C SER A 139 -16.64 7.23 1.34
N ARG A 140 -17.32 6.14 1.74
CA ARG A 140 -16.95 5.33 2.90
C ARG A 140 -15.68 4.55 2.64
N ARG A 141 -15.51 3.96 1.47
CA ARG A 141 -14.28 3.26 1.07
C ARG A 141 -13.08 4.21 1.06
N ALA A 142 -13.24 5.42 0.53
CA ALA A 142 -12.20 6.46 0.57
C ALA A 142 -11.86 6.88 2.01
N GLY A 143 -12.89 7.15 2.83
CA GLY A 143 -12.72 7.49 4.25
C GLY A 143 -12.05 6.37 5.06
N PHE A 144 -12.36 5.12 4.76
CA PHE A 144 -11.80 3.92 5.40
C PHE A 144 -10.28 3.85 5.27
N VAL A 145 -9.72 4.25 4.12
CA VAL A 145 -8.26 4.31 3.91
C VAL A 145 -7.65 5.69 4.23
N GLY A 146 -8.44 6.59 4.80
CA GLY A 146 -8.05 7.96 5.11
C GLY A 146 -7.71 8.79 3.87
N ALA A 147 -8.26 8.45 2.70
CA ALA A 147 -8.07 9.23 1.49
C ALA A 147 -9.02 10.44 1.48
N ALA A 148 -8.48 11.61 1.13
CA ALA A 148 -9.27 12.82 0.92
C ALA A 148 -10.17 12.67 -0.31
N HIS A 149 -9.76 11.86 -1.28
CA HIS A 149 -10.52 11.55 -2.49
C HIS A 149 -10.49 10.05 -2.80
N GLY A 150 -11.62 9.48 -3.22
CA GLY A 150 -11.71 8.14 -3.77
C GLY A 150 -12.19 8.18 -5.21
N LEU A 151 -11.42 7.60 -6.13
CA LEU A 151 -11.75 7.46 -7.54
C LEU A 151 -12.24 6.04 -7.84
N GLN A 152 -13.37 5.93 -8.53
CA GLN A 152 -13.84 4.72 -9.19
C GLN A 152 -14.26 5.07 -10.62
N ALA A 153 -14.06 4.15 -11.55
CA ALA A 153 -14.51 4.30 -12.93
C ALA A 153 -15.15 3.00 -13.43
N SER A 154 -16.09 3.13 -14.35
CA SER A 154 -16.70 2.04 -15.10
C SER A 154 -16.47 2.27 -16.58
N VAL A 155 -15.86 1.30 -17.25
CA VAL A 155 -15.51 1.39 -18.66
C VAL A 155 -16.42 0.48 -19.48
N SER A 156 -17.18 1.07 -20.38
CA SER A 156 -18.07 0.37 -21.32
C SER A 156 -17.64 0.65 -22.76
N ARG A 157 -18.22 -0.07 -23.73
CA ARG A 157 -17.89 0.11 -25.14
C ARG A 157 -19.16 0.28 -25.99
N VAL A 158 -19.23 1.38 -26.73
CA VAL A 158 -20.37 1.73 -27.59
C VAL A 158 -19.83 2.16 -28.95
N ASP A 159 -20.30 1.54 -30.03
CA ASP A 159 -19.90 1.85 -31.41
C ASP A 159 -18.37 1.88 -31.64
N GLY A 160 -17.65 1.00 -30.94
CA GLY A 160 -16.19 0.88 -31.03
C GLY A 160 -15.41 1.89 -30.18
N GLN A 161 -16.06 2.84 -29.50
CA GLN A 161 -15.45 3.77 -28.57
C GLN A 161 -15.65 3.35 -27.12
N PHE A 162 -14.68 3.69 -26.26
CA PHE A 162 -14.83 3.52 -24.83
C PHE A 162 -15.65 4.66 -24.25
N VAL A 163 -16.60 4.31 -23.42
CA VAL A 163 -17.41 5.23 -22.65
C VAL A 163 -17.08 5.01 -21.19
N VAL A 164 -16.51 6.03 -20.56
CA VAL A 164 -16.03 5.97 -19.18
C VAL A 164 -16.94 6.81 -18.31
N GLY A 165 -17.68 6.16 -17.42
CA GLY A 165 -18.32 6.82 -16.28
C GLY A 165 -17.36 6.82 -15.11
N TRP A 166 -17.24 7.93 -14.38
CA TRP A 166 -16.37 8.01 -13.22
C TRP A 166 -17.07 8.71 -12.06
N ALA A 167 -16.65 8.35 -10.86
CA ALA A 167 -17.06 8.97 -9.61
C ALA A 167 -15.83 9.32 -8.79
N LEU A 168 -15.81 10.55 -8.27
CA LEU A 168 -14.82 11.05 -7.35
C LEU A 168 -15.52 11.43 -6.04
N ALA A 169 -15.30 10.65 -4.99
CA ALA A 169 -15.90 10.89 -3.69
C ALA A 169 -14.93 11.60 -2.74
N GLN A 170 -15.43 12.50 -1.93
CA GLN A 170 -14.72 13.04 -0.76
C GLN A 170 -15.37 12.49 0.52
N PRO A 171 -14.62 12.23 1.59
CA PRO A 171 -15.21 11.89 2.88
C PRO A 171 -16.20 12.98 3.29
N THR A 172 -17.43 12.59 3.63
CA THR A 172 -18.52 13.47 4.10
C THR A 172 -19.16 14.43 3.07
N MET A 173 -18.70 14.46 1.82
CA MET A 173 -19.37 15.18 0.74
C MET A 173 -19.98 14.24 -0.30
N ALA A 174 -20.92 14.78 -1.10
CA ALA A 174 -21.47 14.04 -2.23
C ALA A 174 -20.37 13.75 -3.27
N SER A 175 -20.44 12.58 -3.90
CA SER A 175 -19.57 12.25 -5.03
C SER A 175 -19.80 13.22 -6.18
N THR A 176 -18.72 13.65 -6.80
CA THR A 176 -18.77 14.27 -8.12
C THR A 176 -18.70 13.16 -9.15
N GLU A 177 -19.59 13.18 -10.13
CA GLU A 177 -19.65 12.17 -11.17
C GLU A 177 -19.49 12.84 -12.54
N GLY A 178 -18.94 12.10 -13.48
CA GLY A 178 -18.78 12.56 -14.84
C GLY A 178 -18.68 11.41 -15.82
N ARG A 179 -18.65 11.78 -17.09
CA ARG A 179 -18.55 10.85 -18.20
C ARG A 179 -17.75 11.47 -19.33
N PHE A 180 -16.92 10.67 -19.98
CA PHE A 180 -16.24 11.04 -21.22
C PHE A 180 -16.15 9.85 -22.17
N GLU A 181 -15.82 10.15 -23.43
CA GLU A 181 -15.56 9.16 -24.47
C GLU A 181 -14.06 9.13 -24.76
N ALA A 182 -13.53 7.93 -24.98
CA ALA A 182 -12.15 7.71 -25.34
C ALA A 182 -12.07 6.79 -26.56
N ALA A 183 -11.26 7.19 -27.53
CA ALA A 183 -11.01 6.37 -28.72
C ALA A 183 -10.21 5.10 -28.41
N ASP A 184 -9.49 5.09 -27.28
CA ASP A 184 -8.58 4.03 -26.87
C ASP A 184 -8.45 3.97 -25.34
N ALA A 185 -8.17 2.78 -24.80
CA ALA A 185 -8.06 2.53 -23.36
C ALA A 185 -7.00 3.39 -22.65
N THR A 186 -5.98 3.81 -23.38
CA THR A 186 -4.80 4.51 -22.84
C THR A 186 -5.07 5.99 -22.55
N LEU A 187 -6.06 6.57 -23.24
CA LEU A 187 -6.56 7.90 -22.95
C LEU A 187 -7.37 7.93 -21.66
N ILE A 188 -7.94 6.79 -21.25
CA ILE A 188 -8.77 6.68 -20.05
C ILE A 188 -7.95 7.02 -18.80
N ALA A 189 -6.78 6.40 -18.60
CA ALA A 189 -5.96 6.64 -17.41
C ALA A 189 -5.48 8.09 -17.32
N ARG A 190 -5.08 8.69 -18.46
CA ARG A 190 -4.64 10.09 -18.51
C ARG A 190 -5.77 11.05 -18.16
N GLU A 191 -6.96 10.79 -18.68
CA GLU A 191 -8.11 11.65 -18.47
C GLU A 191 -8.65 11.52 -17.05
N LEU A 192 -8.68 10.31 -16.48
CA LEU A 192 -9.01 10.11 -15.07
C LEU A 192 -7.99 10.77 -14.14
N ALA A 193 -6.69 10.67 -14.45
CA ALA A 193 -5.67 11.38 -13.69
C ALA A 193 -5.85 12.91 -13.76
N ARG A 194 -6.19 13.46 -14.94
CA ARG A 194 -6.54 14.87 -15.10
C ARG A 194 -7.71 15.28 -14.21
N VAL A 195 -8.81 14.52 -14.24
CA VAL A 195 -10.01 14.77 -13.44
C VAL A 195 -9.67 14.84 -11.96
N VAL A 196 -8.91 13.88 -11.44
CA VAL A 196 -8.50 13.86 -10.02
C VAL A 196 -7.66 15.09 -9.69
N LEU A 197 -6.66 15.39 -10.52
CA LEU A 197 -5.72 16.47 -10.24
C LEU A 197 -6.41 17.84 -10.25
N GLU A 198 -7.34 18.07 -11.18
CA GLU A 198 -8.17 19.28 -11.20
C GLU A 198 -9.02 19.45 -9.93
N ALA A 199 -9.55 18.35 -9.39
CA ALA A 199 -10.39 18.39 -8.20
C ALA A 199 -9.63 18.71 -6.90
N ILE A 200 -8.34 18.38 -6.83
CA ILE A 200 -7.52 18.57 -5.63
C ILE A 200 -6.68 19.86 -5.64
N ASP A 201 -7.04 20.81 -6.53
CA ASP A 201 -6.24 22.01 -6.86
C ASP A 201 -4.78 21.66 -7.25
N GLY A 202 -4.59 20.43 -7.72
CA GLY A 202 -3.35 19.93 -8.28
C GLY A 202 -3.21 20.44 -9.70
N ARG A 203 -2.11 21.13 -10.00
CA ARG A 203 -1.73 21.31 -11.40
C ARG A 203 -1.11 20.00 -11.87
N LEU A 204 -1.74 19.34 -12.85
CA LEU A 204 -0.98 18.48 -13.76
C LEU A 204 0.25 19.29 -14.18
N PRO A 205 1.48 18.77 -14.05
CA PRO A 205 2.63 19.43 -14.62
C PRO A 205 2.27 19.80 -16.07
N THR A 206 2.24 21.10 -16.39
CA THR A 206 1.88 21.60 -17.73
C THR A 206 2.78 20.98 -18.81
N ARG A 207 3.92 20.42 -18.38
CA ARG A 207 4.63 19.33 -19.03
C ARG A 207 5.02 18.30 -17.98
N VAL A 208 4.50 17.08 -18.10
CA VAL A 208 5.20 15.93 -17.54
C VAL A 208 6.50 15.82 -18.33
N PRO A 209 7.69 15.86 -17.69
CA PRO A 209 8.96 15.63 -18.38
C PRO A 209 8.84 14.34 -19.22
N ARG A 210 9.41 14.31 -20.43
CA ARG A 210 9.32 13.11 -21.30
C ARG A 210 9.84 11.84 -20.60
N GLU A 211 10.69 12.01 -19.58
CA GLU A 211 11.22 10.92 -18.77
C GLU A 211 10.17 10.30 -17.81
N LEU A 212 9.06 11.01 -17.55
CA LEU A 212 7.95 10.64 -16.66
C LEU A 212 6.63 10.37 -17.42
N ASP A 213 6.48 10.88 -18.65
CA ASP A 213 5.32 10.60 -19.53
C ASP A 213 5.54 9.26 -20.25
N LEU A 214 4.57 8.36 -20.17
CA LEU A 214 4.58 7.13 -20.97
C LEU A 214 4.44 7.44 -22.46
N GLY A 215 3.89 8.61 -22.83
CA GLY A 215 4.01 9.30 -24.12
C GLY A 215 3.44 8.60 -25.37
N ASP A 216 3.32 7.28 -25.31
CA ASP A 216 2.87 6.37 -26.34
C ASP A 216 1.69 5.56 -25.76
N PRO A 217 0.47 5.73 -26.31
CA PRO A 217 -0.70 4.92 -25.99
C PRO A 217 -0.38 3.45 -25.78
N LEU A 218 0.23 2.79 -26.77
CA LEU A 218 0.45 1.36 -26.70
C LEU A 218 1.47 0.98 -25.60
N ALA A 219 2.41 1.87 -25.25
CA ALA A 219 3.31 1.64 -24.12
C ALA A 219 2.53 1.66 -22.78
N VAL A 220 1.54 2.55 -22.63
CA VAL A 220 0.65 2.59 -21.45
C VAL A 220 -0.20 1.33 -21.36
N GLU A 221 -0.74 0.84 -22.48
CA GLU A 221 -1.55 -0.39 -22.49
C GLU A 221 -0.69 -1.59 -22.08
N LEU A 222 0.47 -1.76 -22.72
CA LEU A 222 1.40 -2.85 -22.41
C LEU A 222 1.89 -2.78 -20.97
N TYR A 223 2.16 -1.58 -20.45
CA TYR A 223 2.47 -1.36 -19.04
C TYR A 223 1.36 -1.85 -18.13
N SER A 224 0.13 -1.39 -18.37
CA SER A 224 -1.04 -1.71 -17.55
C SER A 224 -1.31 -3.22 -17.53
N ARG A 225 -1.27 -3.86 -18.71
CA ARG A 225 -1.44 -5.32 -18.83
C ARG A 225 -0.28 -6.09 -18.21
N GLY A 226 0.93 -5.54 -18.26
CA GLY A 226 2.10 -6.13 -17.60
C GLY A 226 1.97 -6.12 -16.08
N LEU A 227 1.48 -5.03 -15.50
CA LEU A 227 1.19 -4.96 -14.06
C LEU A 227 0.06 -5.91 -13.65
N GLU A 228 -0.99 -6.00 -14.46
CA GLU A 228 -2.10 -6.95 -14.25
C GLU A 228 -1.60 -8.39 -14.16
N ALA A 229 -0.80 -8.80 -15.15
CA ALA A 229 -0.21 -10.13 -15.20
C ALA A 229 0.70 -10.38 -13.97
N SER A 230 1.42 -9.35 -13.50
CA SER A 230 2.23 -9.45 -12.29
C SER A 230 1.38 -9.68 -11.03
N MET A 231 0.19 -9.08 -10.94
CA MET A 231 -0.70 -9.28 -9.79
C MET A 231 -1.36 -10.67 -9.80
N HIS A 232 -1.51 -11.26 -10.97
CA HIS A 232 -1.99 -12.64 -11.15
C HIS A 232 -0.88 -13.70 -11.09
N ASP A 233 0.34 -13.31 -10.69
CA ASP A 233 1.53 -14.17 -10.65
C ASP A 233 1.91 -14.79 -12.02
N ASP A 234 1.40 -14.24 -13.14
CA ASP A 234 1.85 -14.58 -14.50
C ASP A 234 3.06 -13.72 -14.86
N ARG A 235 4.16 -14.00 -14.15
CA ARG A 235 5.43 -13.32 -14.32
C ARG A 235 5.95 -13.34 -15.75
N ARG A 236 5.78 -14.45 -16.48
CA ARG A 236 6.29 -14.57 -17.86
C ARG A 236 5.59 -13.58 -18.78
N GLN A 237 4.26 -13.51 -18.69
CA GLN A 237 3.48 -12.55 -19.44
C GLN A 237 3.81 -11.12 -19.00
N ALA A 238 3.92 -10.88 -17.69
CA ALA A 238 4.22 -9.58 -17.13
C ALA A 238 5.57 -9.02 -17.66
N VAL A 239 6.63 -9.83 -17.63
CA VAL A 239 7.95 -9.45 -18.18
C VAL A 239 7.85 -9.17 -19.67
N ALA A 240 7.20 -10.03 -20.46
CA ALA A 240 7.10 -9.83 -21.91
C ALA A 240 6.35 -8.54 -22.28
N LEU A 241 5.28 -8.21 -21.56
CA LEU A 241 4.50 -6.99 -21.76
C LEU A 241 5.29 -5.75 -21.35
N LEU A 242 5.99 -5.79 -20.21
CA LEU A 242 6.80 -4.66 -19.74
C LEU A 242 8.04 -4.42 -20.61
N ASP A 243 8.67 -5.47 -21.13
CA ASP A 243 9.76 -5.36 -22.11
C ASP A 243 9.27 -4.72 -23.42
N ALA A 244 8.08 -5.12 -23.89
CA ALA A 244 7.46 -4.53 -25.06
C ALA A 244 7.08 -3.04 -24.83
N ALA A 245 6.58 -2.70 -23.63
CA ALA A 245 6.31 -1.32 -23.26
C ALA A 245 7.62 -0.49 -23.24
N GLN A 246 8.67 -1.01 -22.62
CA GLN A 246 9.97 -0.35 -22.52
C GLN A 246 10.63 -0.18 -23.89
N ALA A 247 10.49 -1.14 -24.81
CA ALA A 247 11.01 -1.00 -26.18
C ALA A 247 10.40 0.19 -26.94
N ARG A 248 9.15 0.56 -26.59
CA ARG A 248 8.43 1.69 -27.20
C ARG A 248 8.75 3.03 -26.54
N ALA A 249 8.93 3.02 -25.23
CA ALA A 249 9.32 4.20 -24.46
C ALA A 249 10.64 3.92 -23.70
N PRO A 250 11.78 3.77 -24.42
CA PRO A 250 13.05 3.33 -23.84
C PRO A 250 13.66 4.32 -22.85
N ASP A 251 13.18 5.56 -22.83
CA ASP A 251 13.63 6.60 -21.90
C ASP A 251 12.73 6.74 -20.66
N SER A 252 11.60 6.02 -20.61
CA SER A 252 10.66 6.07 -19.49
C SER A 252 11.26 5.43 -18.24
N ILE A 253 11.47 6.24 -17.21
CA ILE A 253 11.96 5.77 -15.91
C ILE A 253 10.92 4.86 -15.22
N PRO A 254 9.61 5.19 -15.17
CA PRO A 254 8.60 4.31 -14.59
C PRO A 254 8.59 2.91 -15.18
N LEU A 255 8.72 2.77 -16.51
CA LEU A 255 8.78 1.46 -17.17
C LEU A 255 10.01 0.67 -16.78
N LYS A 256 11.18 1.30 -16.78
CA LYS A 256 12.43 0.63 -16.38
C LYS A 256 12.33 0.10 -14.95
N VAL A 257 11.79 0.90 -14.03
CA VAL A 257 11.60 0.51 -12.63
C VAL A 257 10.62 -0.66 -12.51
N ALA A 258 9.46 -0.59 -13.19
CA ALA A 258 8.46 -1.65 -13.14
C ALA A 258 8.95 -2.96 -13.78
N ALA A 259 9.57 -2.87 -14.97
CA ALA A 259 10.16 -4.01 -15.67
C ALA A 259 11.21 -4.70 -14.81
N ALA A 260 12.12 -3.92 -14.21
CA ALA A 260 13.14 -4.48 -13.35
C ALA A 260 12.52 -5.18 -12.13
N ARG A 261 11.55 -4.54 -11.46
CA ARG A 261 10.85 -5.12 -10.30
C ARG A 261 10.20 -6.47 -10.63
N VAL A 262 9.41 -6.53 -11.69
CA VAL A 262 8.71 -7.75 -12.13
C VAL A 262 9.69 -8.83 -12.61
N ALA A 263 10.84 -8.42 -13.18
CA ALA A 263 11.88 -9.32 -13.61
C ALA A 263 12.75 -9.88 -12.47
N PHE A 264 12.51 -9.53 -11.19
CA PHE A 264 13.27 -10.07 -10.05
C PHE A 264 12.98 -11.55 -9.84
N ASP A 265 13.93 -12.43 -10.17
CA ASP A 265 13.78 -13.88 -10.09
C ASP A 265 14.29 -14.42 -8.75
N PRO A 266 13.41 -14.94 -7.88
CA PRO A 266 13.87 -15.58 -6.64
C PRO A 266 14.69 -16.85 -6.92
N ALA A 267 14.58 -17.46 -8.11
CA ALA A 267 15.42 -18.59 -8.50
C ALA A 267 16.82 -18.16 -9.00
N ASP A 268 16.99 -16.89 -9.37
CA ASP A 268 18.27 -16.31 -9.82
C ASP A 268 18.41 -14.88 -9.27
N VAL A 269 18.59 -14.81 -7.94
CA VAL A 269 18.71 -13.55 -7.23
C VAL A 269 19.97 -12.80 -7.68
N GLY A 270 21.06 -13.52 -7.97
CA GLY A 270 22.32 -12.94 -8.43
C GLY A 270 22.17 -12.14 -9.72
N ALA A 271 21.55 -12.74 -10.77
CA ALA A 271 21.31 -12.02 -12.02
C ALA A 271 20.35 -10.85 -11.82
N SER A 272 19.33 -11.02 -10.98
CA SER A 272 18.34 -9.98 -10.69
C SER A 272 18.98 -8.76 -10.02
N VAL A 273 19.82 -8.98 -9.01
CA VAL A 273 20.61 -7.93 -8.35
C VAL A 273 21.55 -7.22 -9.32
N GLN A 274 22.21 -7.94 -10.22
CA GLN A 274 23.08 -7.32 -11.23
C GLN A 274 22.30 -6.40 -12.17
N ARG A 275 21.12 -6.82 -12.64
CA ARG A 275 20.24 -5.98 -13.46
C ARG A 275 19.81 -4.73 -12.70
N PHE A 276 19.44 -4.86 -11.43
CA PHE A 276 19.04 -3.72 -10.61
C PHE A 276 20.16 -2.72 -10.37
N ARG A 277 21.36 -3.19 -10.06
CA ARG A 277 22.54 -2.31 -9.91
C ARG A 277 22.82 -1.56 -11.21
N GLY A 278 22.81 -2.27 -12.34
CA GLY A 278 22.97 -1.64 -13.65
C GLY A 278 21.92 -0.57 -13.96
N LEU A 279 20.65 -0.81 -13.59
CA LEU A 279 19.59 0.19 -13.73
C LEU A 279 19.82 1.39 -12.80
N LEU A 280 20.13 1.15 -11.52
CA LEU A 280 20.42 2.22 -10.55
C LEU A 280 21.56 3.11 -11.06
N ASP A 281 22.64 2.52 -11.56
CA ASP A 281 23.79 3.26 -12.10
C ASP A 281 23.43 4.07 -13.35
N ALA A 282 22.47 3.59 -14.15
CA ALA A 282 22.01 4.25 -15.37
C ALA A 282 20.94 5.32 -15.14
N LEU A 283 20.24 5.32 -13.99
CA LEU A 283 19.22 6.32 -13.68
C LEU A 283 19.85 7.72 -13.55
N PRO A 284 19.28 8.75 -14.18
CA PRO A 284 19.81 10.11 -14.05
C PRO A 284 19.69 10.60 -12.60
N VAL A 285 20.52 11.58 -12.23
CA VAL A 285 20.51 12.17 -10.87
C VAL A 285 19.13 12.76 -10.52
N SER A 286 18.39 13.26 -11.53
CA SER A 286 17.02 13.76 -11.37
C SER A 286 16.00 12.66 -11.04
N ALA A 287 16.30 11.38 -11.32
CA ALA A 287 15.43 10.23 -11.03
C ALA A 287 15.58 9.71 -9.59
N ARG A 288 15.87 10.60 -8.66
CA ARG A 288 16.13 10.30 -7.26
C ARG A 288 14.97 9.54 -6.60
N ASP A 289 13.73 9.97 -6.78
CA ASP A 289 12.57 9.28 -6.17
C ASP A 289 12.39 7.86 -6.71
N ALA A 290 12.66 7.67 -8.00
CA ALA A 290 12.66 6.36 -8.63
C ALA A 290 13.78 5.46 -8.07
N ARG A 291 14.97 6.03 -7.81
CA ARG A 291 16.09 5.32 -7.18
C ARG A 291 15.74 4.83 -5.78
N VAL A 292 15.24 5.73 -4.93
CA VAL A 292 14.82 5.40 -3.54
C VAL A 292 13.73 4.34 -3.54
N ARG A 293 12.70 4.49 -4.38
CA ARG A 293 11.61 3.52 -4.48
C ARG A 293 12.10 2.17 -5.00
N LEU A 294 12.97 2.14 -6.01
CA LEU A 294 13.53 0.90 -6.52
C LEU A 294 14.35 0.18 -5.44
N GLN A 295 15.20 0.91 -4.71
CA GLN A 295 15.97 0.35 -3.59
C GLN A 295 15.05 -0.22 -2.49
N PHE A 296 13.98 0.49 -2.15
CA PHE A 296 12.97 0.03 -1.19
C PHE A 296 12.29 -1.28 -1.62
N GLU A 297 11.71 -1.30 -2.83
CA GLU A 297 10.95 -2.44 -3.34
C GLU A 297 11.85 -3.66 -3.52
N VAL A 298 13.04 -3.49 -4.10
CA VAL A 298 14.01 -4.57 -4.29
C VAL A 298 14.58 -5.05 -2.95
N GLY A 299 14.76 -4.14 -1.99
CA GLY A 299 15.18 -4.49 -0.63
C GLY A 299 14.19 -5.47 0.02
N ASN A 300 12.89 -5.20 -0.10
CA ASN A 300 11.85 -6.12 0.38
C ASN A 300 11.90 -7.47 -0.36
N LEU A 301 12.05 -7.47 -1.70
CA LEU A 301 12.14 -8.69 -2.49
C LEU A 301 13.36 -9.55 -2.11
N LEU A 302 14.50 -8.92 -1.85
CA LEU A 302 15.71 -9.60 -1.38
C LEU A 302 15.51 -10.22 -0.01
N TRP A 303 14.81 -9.52 0.89
CA TRP A 303 14.46 -10.07 2.20
C TRP A 303 13.58 -11.32 2.06
N TYR A 304 12.53 -11.27 1.22
CA TYR A 304 11.68 -12.44 0.95
C TYR A 304 12.45 -13.60 0.31
N ALA A 305 13.48 -13.31 -0.49
CA ALA A 305 14.36 -14.32 -1.08
C ALA A 305 15.40 -14.88 -0.09
N GLY A 306 15.48 -14.36 1.14
CA GLY A 306 16.44 -14.76 2.16
C GLY A 306 17.81 -14.07 2.05
N GLU A 307 17.99 -13.14 1.12
CA GLU A 307 19.22 -12.36 0.91
C GLU A 307 19.28 -11.15 1.84
N VAL A 308 19.19 -11.41 3.14
CA VAL A 308 18.95 -10.39 4.18
C VAL A 308 20.05 -9.32 4.22
N ASP A 309 21.33 -9.71 4.08
CA ASP A 309 22.46 -8.75 4.07
C ASP A 309 22.36 -7.73 2.93
N GLN A 310 21.92 -8.20 1.75
CA GLN A 310 21.75 -7.34 0.58
C GLN A 310 20.50 -6.47 0.74
N ALA A 311 19.43 -7.00 1.34
CA ALA A 311 18.22 -6.24 1.67
C ALA A 311 18.53 -5.06 2.61
N VAL A 312 19.20 -5.32 3.73
CA VAL A 312 19.63 -4.29 4.70
C VAL A 312 20.49 -3.23 4.01
N SER A 313 21.49 -3.65 3.24
CA SER A 313 22.38 -2.73 2.53
C SER A 313 21.62 -1.81 1.57
N LEU A 314 20.64 -2.35 0.84
CA LEU A 314 19.88 -1.60 -0.15
C LEU A 314 18.86 -0.65 0.49
N LEU A 315 18.18 -1.10 1.56
CA LEU A 315 17.24 -0.29 2.34
C LEU A 315 17.95 0.86 3.06
N ALA A 316 19.11 0.61 3.66
CA ALA A 316 19.94 1.65 4.28
C ALA A 316 20.43 2.67 3.24
N ALA A 317 20.83 2.23 2.04
CA ALA A 317 21.22 3.12 0.96
C ALA A 317 20.07 4.04 0.51
N ALA A 318 18.82 3.54 0.54
CA ALA A 318 17.65 4.36 0.21
C ALA A 318 17.46 5.52 1.20
N LEU A 319 17.83 5.35 2.48
CA LEU A 319 17.71 6.38 3.52
C LEU A 319 18.75 7.50 3.44
N VAL A 320 19.87 7.27 2.73
CA VAL A 320 20.95 8.26 2.57
C VAL A 320 20.55 9.42 1.65
N GLU A 321 19.59 9.20 0.75
CA GLU A 321 19.17 10.21 -0.23
C GLU A 321 18.49 11.41 0.46
N PRO A 322 18.90 12.68 0.27
CA PRO A 322 18.37 13.84 1.05
C PRO A 322 17.02 14.41 0.59
N GLY A 323 15.95 14.39 1.41
CA GLY A 323 14.62 14.88 0.98
C GLY A 323 13.69 13.77 0.49
N ILE A 324 13.78 12.60 1.12
CA ILE A 324 12.82 11.50 0.93
C ILE A 324 11.48 11.96 1.49
N ASP A 325 10.40 11.64 0.78
CA ASP A 325 9.06 11.78 1.33
C ASP A 325 8.98 11.13 2.73
N PRO A 326 8.48 11.83 3.78
CA PRO A 326 8.51 11.31 5.15
C PRO A 326 7.80 9.97 5.34
N LEU A 327 6.71 9.72 4.60
CA LEU A 327 6.02 8.43 4.67
C LEU A 327 6.86 7.34 4.01
N LEU A 328 7.43 7.59 2.83
CA LEU A 328 8.35 6.64 2.20
C LEU A 328 9.55 6.35 3.11
N ARG A 329 10.12 7.37 3.76
CA ARG A 329 11.19 7.22 4.75
C ARG A 329 10.77 6.29 5.90
N ALA A 330 9.59 6.51 6.48
CA ALA A 330 9.07 5.65 7.54
C ALA A 330 8.84 4.21 7.09
N ARG A 331 8.35 4.00 5.86
CA ARG A 331 8.17 2.65 5.29
C ARG A 331 9.51 1.95 5.08
N ILE A 332 10.52 2.66 4.58
CA ILE A 332 11.88 2.12 4.43
C ILE A 332 12.47 1.76 5.79
N LEU A 333 12.36 2.65 6.78
CA LEU A 333 12.83 2.40 8.16
C LEU A 333 12.15 1.17 8.78
N ASN A 334 10.84 1.01 8.59
CA ASN A 334 10.12 -0.16 9.10
C ASN A 334 10.56 -1.47 8.41
N SER A 335 10.77 -1.47 7.10
CA SER A 335 11.32 -2.62 6.38
C SER A 335 12.77 -2.92 6.77
N LEU A 336 13.59 -1.88 6.95
CA LEU A 336 14.98 -2.01 7.37
C LEU A 336 15.06 -2.64 8.76
N ALA A 337 14.26 -2.15 9.71
CA ALA A 337 14.18 -2.69 11.05
C ALA A 337 13.81 -4.18 11.05
N PHE A 338 12.86 -4.58 10.19
CA PHE A 338 12.46 -5.98 10.08
C PHE A 338 13.57 -6.87 9.48
N ALA A 339 14.32 -6.33 8.50
CA ALA A 339 15.48 -7.02 7.95
C ALA A 339 16.63 -7.13 8.97
N GLU A 340 16.89 -6.09 9.75
CA GLU A 340 17.89 -6.08 10.83
C GLU A 340 17.50 -7.01 11.99
N GLN A 341 16.22 -7.09 12.34
CA GLN A 341 15.68 -8.07 13.29
C GLN A 341 15.98 -9.50 12.81
N SER A 342 15.84 -9.77 11.51
CA SER A 342 16.17 -11.08 10.92
C SER A 342 17.66 -11.42 11.02
N GLN A 343 18.54 -10.41 11.15
CA GLN A 343 19.97 -10.57 11.43
C GLN A 343 20.30 -10.59 12.93
N LEU A 344 19.29 -10.53 13.82
CA LEU A 344 19.45 -10.40 15.27
C LEU A 344 20.12 -9.07 15.70
N HIS A 345 20.12 -8.06 14.83
CA HIS A 345 20.62 -6.71 15.12
C HIS A 345 19.55 -5.87 15.83
N TYR A 346 19.09 -6.35 16.99
CA TYR A 346 17.89 -5.84 17.66
C TYR A 346 17.96 -4.37 18.07
N ASP A 347 19.14 -3.86 18.49
CA ASP A 347 19.27 -2.46 18.89
C ASP A 347 19.09 -1.50 17.70
N ALA A 348 19.71 -1.81 16.56
CA ALA A 348 19.53 -1.03 15.33
C ALA A 348 18.09 -1.11 14.81
N ALA A 349 17.53 -2.33 14.79
CA ALA A 349 16.15 -2.55 14.41
C ALA A 349 15.19 -1.73 15.28
N TRP A 350 15.47 -1.64 16.58
CA TRP A 350 14.66 -0.88 17.52
C TRP A 350 14.70 0.61 17.24
N GLU A 351 15.90 1.16 17.02
CA GLU A 351 16.09 2.57 16.67
C GLU A 351 15.32 2.94 15.39
N HIS A 352 15.50 2.17 14.32
CA HIS A 352 14.84 2.42 13.05
C HIS A 352 13.31 2.24 13.13
N ALA A 353 12.81 1.21 13.81
CA ALA A 353 11.38 0.99 13.98
C ALA A 353 10.71 2.10 14.82
N ARG A 354 11.40 2.59 15.87
CA ARG A 354 10.93 3.73 16.67
C ARG A 354 10.93 5.03 15.87
N GLU A 355 11.93 5.25 15.02
CA GLU A 355 11.94 6.40 14.12
C GLU A 355 10.79 6.33 13.10
N ALA A 356 10.53 5.15 12.53
CA ALA A 356 9.38 4.93 11.65
C ALA A 356 8.06 5.26 12.36
N GLU A 357 7.87 4.80 13.60
CA GLU A 357 6.68 5.09 14.39
C GLU A 357 6.47 6.59 14.59
N VAL A 358 7.52 7.33 14.98
CA VAL A 358 7.46 8.78 15.20
C VAL A 358 6.99 9.49 13.92
N LEU A 359 7.62 9.18 12.78
CA LEU A 359 7.24 9.75 11.50
C LEU A 359 5.79 9.40 11.14
N LEU A 360 5.35 8.15 11.36
CA LEU A 360 3.99 7.73 11.03
C LEU A 360 2.93 8.41 11.91
N ARG A 361 3.25 8.71 13.17
CA ARG A 361 2.39 9.51 14.05
C ARG A 361 2.32 10.97 13.61
N GLU A 362 3.46 11.60 13.33
CA GLU A 362 3.53 12.98 12.85
C GLU A 362 2.76 13.17 11.54
N GLN A 363 2.91 12.20 10.63
CA GLN A 363 2.21 12.19 9.36
C GLN A 363 0.74 11.76 9.49
N GLN A 364 0.26 11.37 10.68
CA GLN A 364 -1.12 10.87 10.90
C GLN A 364 -1.47 9.75 9.91
N ARG A 365 -0.63 8.72 9.86
CA ARG A 365 -0.72 7.59 8.90
C ARG A 365 -1.18 6.30 9.59
N PRO A 366 -2.47 6.18 9.98
CA PRO A 366 -2.94 5.11 10.87
C PRO A 366 -2.75 3.70 10.30
N TYR A 367 -2.92 3.49 8.99
CA TYR A 367 -2.72 2.18 8.36
C TYR A 367 -1.28 1.69 8.56
N PHE A 368 -0.31 2.46 8.07
CA PHE A 368 1.11 2.13 8.20
C PHE A 368 1.58 2.14 9.65
N LEU A 369 1.09 3.06 10.48
CA LEU A 369 1.37 3.09 11.91
C LEU A 369 0.96 1.78 12.58
N SER A 370 -0.25 1.28 12.30
CA SER A 370 -0.70 0.02 12.89
C SER A 370 0.17 -1.18 12.48
N MET A 371 0.70 -1.20 11.25
CA MET A 371 1.64 -2.25 10.82
C MET A 371 2.99 -2.10 11.52
N ALA A 372 3.53 -0.89 11.58
CA ALA A 372 4.82 -0.63 12.24
C ALA A 372 4.77 -0.95 13.74
N LEU A 373 3.66 -0.64 14.40
CA LEU A 373 3.44 -1.01 15.81
C LEU A 373 3.41 -2.53 16.01
N THR A 374 2.79 -3.30 15.10
CA THR A 374 2.87 -4.78 15.18
C THR A 374 4.30 -5.29 15.02
N ASN A 375 5.07 -4.73 14.08
CA ASN A 375 6.47 -5.10 13.92
C ASN A 375 7.31 -4.73 15.16
N LEU A 376 7.07 -3.56 15.76
CA LEU A 376 7.66 -3.17 17.05
C LEU A 376 7.26 -4.13 18.18
N GLY A 377 6.03 -4.63 18.16
CA GLY A 377 5.54 -5.66 19.08
C GLY A 377 6.36 -6.95 18.97
N TYR A 378 6.52 -7.49 17.75
CA TYR A 378 7.35 -8.68 17.52
C TYR A 378 8.82 -8.45 17.88
N LEU A 379 9.38 -7.30 17.53
CA LEU A 379 10.74 -6.95 17.89
C LEU A 379 10.91 -6.86 19.42
N ALA A 380 9.94 -6.28 20.13
CA ALA A 380 9.94 -6.24 21.59
C ALA A 380 9.86 -7.64 22.21
N GLU A 381 9.11 -8.57 21.62
CA GLU A 381 9.06 -9.98 22.04
C GLU A 381 10.42 -10.65 21.90
N ASP A 382 11.08 -10.51 20.75
CA ASP A 382 12.42 -11.05 20.48
C ASP A 382 13.46 -10.50 21.46
N MET A 383 13.31 -9.24 21.89
CA MET A 383 14.15 -8.60 22.90
C MET A 383 13.75 -8.97 24.36
N GLY A 384 12.72 -9.79 24.56
CA GLY A 384 12.21 -10.19 25.89
C GLY A 384 11.42 -9.09 26.62
N ARG A 385 11.05 -7.99 25.95
CA ARG A 385 10.30 -6.85 26.49
C ARG A 385 8.79 -7.08 26.40
N ILE A 386 8.31 -8.17 27.01
CA ILE A 386 6.94 -8.67 26.84
C ILE A 386 5.85 -7.63 27.18
N ALA A 387 6.03 -6.84 28.25
CA ALA A 387 5.08 -5.80 28.61
C ALA A 387 5.02 -4.66 27.57
N GLU A 388 6.14 -4.35 26.92
CA GLU A 388 6.18 -3.34 25.88
C GLU A 388 5.57 -3.85 24.57
N ALA A 389 5.83 -5.10 24.22
CA ALA A 389 5.19 -5.77 23.09
C ALA A 389 3.67 -5.75 23.19
N GLY A 390 3.12 -6.11 24.37
CA GLY A 390 1.67 -6.10 24.60
C GLY A 390 1.04 -4.74 24.34
N ARG A 391 1.70 -3.65 24.78
CA ARG A 391 1.21 -2.27 24.51
C ARG A 391 1.19 -1.95 23.02
N TYR A 392 2.22 -2.33 22.27
CA TYR A 392 2.26 -2.06 20.83
C TYR A 392 1.20 -2.85 20.07
N HIS A 393 0.99 -4.12 20.41
CA HIS A 393 -0.07 -4.93 19.80
C HIS A 393 -1.46 -4.40 20.13
N GLU A 394 -1.70 -4.00 21.38
CA GLU A 394 -2.97 -3.37 21.80
C GLU A 394 -3.22 -2.07 21.05
N GLU A 395 -2.22 -1.19 20.94
CA GLU A 395 -2.35 0.07 20.23
C GLU A 395 -2.57 -0.15 18.72
N ALA A 396 -1.81 -1.05 18.10
CA ALA A 396 -2.01 -1.45 16.71
C ALA A 396 -3.45 -1.91 16.48
N MET A 397 -3.98 -2.76 17.37
CA MET A 397 -5.35 -3.25 17.31
C MET A 397 -6.38 -2.13 17.49
N GLN A 398 -6.18 -1.22 18.44
CA GLN A 398 -7.08 -0.08 18.64
C GLN A 398 -7.13 0.83 17.41
N ILE A 399 -5.98 1.11 16.79
CA ILE A 399 -5.93 1.89 15.53
C ILE A 399 -6.70 1.15 14.43
N ARG A 400 -6.49 -0.16 14.31
CA ARG A 400 -7.19 -1.01 13.33
C ARG A 400 -8.69 -1.01 13.56
N GLU A 401 -9.17 -1.09 14.80
CA GLU A 401 -10.60 -1.05 15.12
C GLU A 401 -11.20 0.34 14.91
N GLN A 402 -10.49 1.40 15.34
CA GLN A 402 -10.93 2.79 15.21
C GLN A 402 -11.08 3.22 13.74
N HIS A 403 -10.14 2.80 12.88
CA HIS A 403 -10.14 3.14 11.45
C HIS A 403 -10.78 2.05 10.58
N GLY A 404 -11.12 0.90 11.18
CA GLY A 404 -11.74 -0.23 10.50
C GLY A 404 -10.81 -0.89 9.49
N PHE A 405 -9.68 -1.47 9.88
CA PHE A 405 -8.80 -2.24 8.98
C PHE A 405 -9.07 -3.75 9.11
N PRO A 406 -10.09 -4.34 8.45
CA PRO A 406 -10.63 -5.66 8.74
C PRO A 406 -9.63 -6.79 8.53
N SER A 407 -8.79 -6.74 7.50
CA SER A 407 -7.76 -7.75 7.28
C SER A 407 -6.66 -7.67 8.33
N LEU A 408 -6.25 -6.46 8.73
CA LEU A 408 -5.31 -6.30 9.83
C LEU A 408 -5.92 -6.72 11.17
N ILE A 409 -7.22 -6.48 11.40
CA ILE A 409 -7.98 -6.99 12.55
C ILE A 409 -7.99 -8.52 12.54
N ALA A 410 -8.26 -9.15 11.40
CA ALA A 410 -8.26 -10.59 11.26
C ALA A 410 -6.87 -11.16 11.53
N ALA A 411 -5.83 -10.59 10.91
CA ALA A 411 -4.44 -10.99 11.14
C ALA A 411 -4.05 -10.89 12.62
N SER A 412 -4.48 -9.84 13.32
CA SER A 412 -4.20 -9.66 14.77
C SER A 412 -4.90 -10.67 15.67
N ARG A 413 -5.99 -11.29 15.20
CA ARG A 413 -6.82 -12.21 15.99
C ARG A 413 -6.49 -13.68 15.72
N TYR A 414 -5.85 -13.97 14.59
CA TYR A 414 -5.59 -15.34 14.12
C TYR A 414 -4.11 -15.65 13.87
N GLY A 415 -3.23 -14.64 13.80
CA GLY A 415 -1.78 -14.79 13.96
C GLY A 415 -1.41 -14.83 15.42
#